data_AF-A0A8S4N565-F1
#
_entry.id   AF-A0A8S4N565-F1
#
_cell.length_a   1.000
_cell.length_b   1.000
_cell.length_c   1.000
_cell.angle_alpha   90.00
_cell.angle_beta   90.00
_cell.angle_gamma   90.00
#
_symmetry.space_group_name_H-M   'P 1'
#
loop_
_entity.id
_entity.type
_entity.pdbx_description
1 polymer ?
#
loop_
_entity_poly.entity_id
_entity_poly.type
_entity_poly.pdbx_seq_one_letter_code
_entity_poly.pdbx_strand_id
1 'polypeptide(L)'
;MVDSLTFSKELKDVAECFRCLYNLLTDKVISSNRTPIVVACNKQDITMAKGSKVIKSQLEKEMNKVRVSRSAALQGQDNSSNSVVFLGKKNKEFEFSDLKGLKVEFVECSCKGLEDSDGDLKELYEWIEKIA
;
A
#
# COMPACT_ATOMS: atom_id res chain seq x y z
N MET A 1 -7.99 2.40 -3.33
CA MET A 1 -8.18 1.31 -4.31
C MET A 1 -7.14 1.48 -5.41
N VAL A 2 -6.64 0.39 -5.96
CA VAL A 2 -5.59 0.38 -7.00
C VAL A 2 -6.16 -0.22 -8.27
N ASP A 3 -5.88 0.39 -9.42
CA ASP A 3 -6.19 -0.18 -10.73
C ASP A 3 -5.09 -1.16 -11.14
N SER A 4 -5.41 -2.44 -11.18
CA SER A 4 -4.45 -3.52 -11.41
C SER A 4 -3.95 -3.61 -12.85
N LEU A 5 -4.64 -2.96 -13.81
CA LEU A 5 -4.24 -2.91 -15.21
C LEU A 5 -3.23 -1.81 -15.49
N THR A 6 -3.48 -0.61 -14.97
CA THR A 6 -2.59 0.53 -15.18
C THR A 6 -1.39 0.48 -14.24
N PHE A 7 -1.42 -0.36 -13.21
CA PHE A 7 -0.33 -0.56 -12.26
C PHE A 7 1.04 -0.81 -12.92
N SER A 8 1.08 -1.48 -14.08
CA SER A 8 2.34 -1.73 -14.80
C SER A 8 2.79 -0.58 -15.71
N LYS A 9 1.88 0.33 -16.08
CA LYS A 9 2.19 1.42 -17.02
C LYS A 9 2.90 2.59 -16.35
N GLU A 10 2.63 2.84 -15.07
CA GLU A 10 3.14 4.04 -14.39
C GLU A 10 3.70 3.71 -13.00
N LEU A 11 4.97 3.30 -12.94
CA LEU A 11 5.70 3.20 -11.67
C LEU A 11 5.69 4.53 -10.88
N LYS A 12 5.50 5.66 -11.56
CA LYS A 12 5.33 6.98 -10.94
C LYS A 12 4.01 7.11 -10.20
N ASP A 13 2.90 6.68 -10.78
CA ASP A 13 1.58 6.70 -10.13
C ASP A 13 1.54 5.75 -8.94
N VAL A 14 2.21 4.61 -9.07
CA VAL A 14 2.47 3.72 -7.93
C VAL A 14 3.26 4.50 -6.89
N ALA A 15 4.45 5.00 -7.19
CA ALA A 15 5.26 5.74 -6.22
C ALA A 15 4.50 6.92 -5.54
N GLU A 16 3.61 7.60 -6.26
CA GLU A 16 2.79 8.69 -5.73
C GLU A 16 1.66 8.19 -4.82
N CYS A 17 0.93 7.14 -5.23
CA CYS A 17 -0.03 6.44 -4.38
C CYS A 17 0.64 5.91 -3.10
N PHE A 18 1.88 5.42 -3.21
CA PHE A 18 2.64 4.90 -2.08
C PHE A 18 3.25 6.01 -1.23
N ARG A 19 3.58 7.17 -1.78
CA ARG A 19 3.86 8.37 -0.99
C ARG A 19 2.64 8.81 -0.21
N CYS A 20 1.45 8.78 -0.81
CA CYS A 20 0.20 9.09 -0.12
C CYS A 20 -0.03 8.10 1.03
N LEU A 21 0.11 6.80 0.77
CA LEU A 21 0.04 5.76 1.80
C LEU A 21 1.09 5.96 2.89
N TYR A 22 2.34 6.22 2.53
CA TYR A 22 3.42 6.44 3.49
C TYR A 22 3.17 7.68 4.34
N ASN A 23 2.70 8.79 3.75
CA ASN A 23 2.28 9.98 4.49
C ASN A 23 1.14 9.65 5.47
N LEU A 24 0.13 8.91 5.01
CA LEU A 24 -0.99 8.44 5.83
C LEU A 24 -0.51 7.53 6.98
N LEU A 25 0.40 6.59 6.71
CA LEU A 25 0.98 5.70 7.71
C LEU A 25 1.87 6.43 8.73
N THR A 26 2.54 7.51 8.31
CA THR A 26 3.31 8.37 9.21
C THR A 26 2.47 9.42 9.93
N ASP A 27 1.18 9.54 9.58
CA ASP A 27 0.26 10.43 10.27
C ASP A 27 0.05 9.94 11.70
N LYS A 28 0.18 10.85 12.67
CA LYS A 28 0.06 10.52 14.10
C LYS A 28 -1.32 9.96 14.45
N VAL A 29 -2.37 10.40 13.77
CA VAL A 29 -3.75 9.94 14.03
C VAL A 29 -3.89 8.48 13.60
N ILE A 30 -3.45 8.14 12.39
CA ILE A 30 -3.49 6.77 11.85
C ILE A 30 -2.59 5.85 12.67
N SER A 31 -1.37 6.30 13.00
CA SER A 31 -0.40 5.53 13.77
C SER A 31 -0.86 5.30 15.22
N SER A 32 -1.51 6.29 15.83
CA SER A 32 -2.06 6.16 17.19
C SER A 32 -3.30 5.27 17.24
N ASN A 33 -4.19 5.36 16.24
CA ASN A 33 -5.40 4.53 16.18
C ASN A 33 -5.18 3.12 15.64
N ARG A 34 -3.99 2.81 15.11
CA ARG A 34 -3.67 1.50 14.52
C ARG A 34 -4.70 1.06 13.48
N THR A 35 -5.17 2.01 12.67
CA THR A 35 -6.25 1.78 11.71
C THR A 35 -5.84 0.69 10.71
N PRO A 36 -6.62 -0.40 10.57
CA PRO A 36 -6.34 -1.42 9.56
C PRO A 36 -6.55 -0.84 8.16
N ILE A 37 -5.66 -1.18 7.23
CA ILE A 37 -5.67 -0.66 5.86
C ILE A 37 -5.79 -1.84 4.89
N VAL A 38 -6.66 -1.69 3.90
CA VAL A 38 -6.79 -2.64 2.79
C VAL A 38 -6.40 -2.00 1.47
N VAL A 39 -5.61 -2.71 0.69
CA VAL A 39 -5.30 -2.38 -0.69
C VAL A 39 -6.12 -3.28 -1.60
N ALA A 40 -7.27 -2.76 -2.02
CA ALA A 40 -8.15 -3.41 -2.98
C ALA A 40 -7.59 -3.25 -4.40
N CYS A 41 -7.17 -4.36 -5.00
CA CYS A 41 -6.63 -4.46 -6.35
C CYS A 41 -7.80 -4.67 -7.32
N ASN A 42 -8.28 -3.57 -7.91
CA ASN A 42 -9.45 -3.55 -8.78
C ASN A 42 -9.11 -3.97 -10.21
N LYS A 43 -10.12 -4.37 -10.99
CA LYS A 43 -10.05 -4.81 -12.40
C LYS A 43 -9.41 -6.18 -12.62
N GLN A 44 -9.54 -7.10 -11.67
CA GLN A 44 -9.05 -8.48 -11.81
C GLN A 44 -9.81 -9.30 -12.86
N ASP A 45 -10.94 -8.79 -13.38
CA ASP A 45 -11.69 -9.35 -14.50
C ASP A 45 -10.88 -9.37 -15.82
N ILE A 46 -9.85 -8.54 -15.94
CA ILE A 46 -9.08 -8.40 -17.18
C ILE A 46 -7.81 -9.24 -17.08
N THR A 47 -7.59 -10.14 -18.04
CA THR A 47 -6.48 -11.14 -18.01
C THR A 47 -5.08 -10.53 -17.86
N MET A 48 -4.89 -9.27 -18.26
CA MET A 48 -3.61 -8.56 -18.11
C MET A 48 -3.43 -7.89 -16.74
N ALA A 49 -4.44 -7.91 -15.87
CA ALA A 49 -4.38 -7.33 -14.55
C ALA A 49 -3.34 -8.06 -13.68
N LYS A 50 -2.62 -7.29 -12.85
CA LYS A 50 -1.66 -7.87 -11.91
C LYS A 50 -2.38 -8.36 -10.66
N GLY A 51 -2.11 -9.60 -10.28
CA GLY A 51 -2.58 -10.13 -8.99
C GLY A 51 -1.99 -9.37 -7.80
N SER A 52 -2.71 -9.43 -6.68
CA SER A 52 -2.37 -8.83 -5.39
C SER A 52 -0.95 -9.14 -4.91
N LYS A 53 -0.46 -10.36 -5.15
CA LYS A 53 0.91 -10.77 -4.77
C LYS A 53 1.99 -10.01 -5.53
N VAL A 54 1.79 -9.83 -6.84
CA VAL A 54 2.74 -9.09 -7.70
C VAL A 54 2.73 -7.62 -7.30
N ILE A 55 1.53 -7.06 -7.13
CA ILE A 55 1.33 -5.70 -6.64
C ILE A 55 2.08 -5.56 -5.31
N LYS A 56 1.75 -6.35 -4.28
CA LYS A 56 2.42 -6.34 -2.97
C LYS A 56 3.96 -6.33 -3.08
N SER A 57 4.55 -7.24 -3.84
CA SER A 57 6.02 -7.32 -3.98
C SER A 57 6.61 -6.07 -4.64
N GLN A 58 5.93 -5.53 -5.65
CA GLN A 58 6.36 -4.33 -6.35
C GLN A 58 6.27 -3.10 -5.43
N LEU A 59 5.28 -3.09 -4.55
CA LEU A 59 5.09 -2.04 -3.53
C LEU A 59 6.13 -2.08 -2.42
N GLU A 60 6.51 -3.28 -1.98
CA GLU A 60 7.58 -3.45 -1.01
C GLU A 60 8.90 -2.86 -1.53
N LYS A 61 9.19 -3.07 -2.83
CA LYS A 61 10.36 -2.49 -3.50
C LYS A 61 10.29 -0.97 -3.61
N GLU A 62 9.17 -0.41 -4.05
CA GLU A 62 9.02 1.06 -4.14
C GLU A 62 9.06 1.72 -2.76
N MET A 63 8.46 1.10 -1.74
CA MET A 63 8.54 1.59 -0.37
C MET A 63 9.98 1.65 0.15
N ASN A 64 10.81 0.66 -0.21
CA ASN A 64 12.22 0.68 0.12
C ASN A 64 12.95 1.87 -0.55
N LYS A 65 12.62 2.19 -1.82
CA LYS A 65 13.17 3.37 -2.51
C LYS A 65 12.75 4.67 -1.83
N VAL A 66 11.48 4.81 -1.46
CA VAL A 66 10.97 5.98 -0.73
C VAL A 66 11.67 6.14 0.62
N ARG A 67 11.90 5.04 1.36
CA ARG A 67 12.67 5.06 2.62
C ARG A 67 14.09 5.56 2.42
N VAL A 68 14.81 5.03 1.43
CA VAL A 68 16.20 5.45 1.12
C VAL A 68 16.23 6.92 0.72
N SER A 69 15.33 7.34 -0.17
CA SER A 69 15.26 8.74 -0.62
C SER A 69 14.97 9.71 0.52
N ARG A 70 14.02 9.40 1.41
CA ARG A 70 13.69 10.26 2.56
C ARG A 70 14.82 10.26 3.60
N SER A 71 15.47 9.12 3.83
CA SER A 71 16.62 9.02 4.75
C SER A 71 17.85 9.78 4.23
N ALA A 72 18.06 9.81 2.91
CA ALA A 72 19.10 10.60 2.27
C ALA A 72 18.79 12.11 2.33
N ALA A 73 17.53 12.50 2.08
CA ALA A 73 17.10 13.90 2.19
C ALA A 73 17.26 14.45 3.63
N LEU A 74 16.97 13.63 4.65
CA LEU A 74 17.11 14.01 6.05
C LEU A 74 18.57 14.10 6.52
N GLN A 75 19.49 13.32 5.95
CA GLN A 75 20.92 13.44 6.25
C GLN A 75 21.53 14.77 5.78
N GLY A 76 20.89 15.45 4.82
CA GLY A 76 21.29 16.79 4.38
C GLY A 76 20.73 17.94 5.23
N GLN A 77 19.82 17.66 6.16
CA GLN A 77 19.09 18.69 6.91
C GLN A 77 19.13 18.38 8.42
N ASP A 78 20.32 18.51 9.00
CA ASP A 78 20.53 18.49 10.45
C ASP A 78 20.12 19.84 11.05
N ASN A 79 18.83 20.04 11.30
CA ASN A 79 18.36 20.79 12.47
C ASN A 79 16.82 20.70 12.62
N SER A 80 16.38 20.45 13.85
CA SER A 80 15.01 20.61 14.36
C SER A 80 13.97 19.50 14.08
N SER A 81 13.83 18.62 15.08
CA SER A 81 12.56 18.24 15.72
C SER A 81 11.36 17.92 14.81
N ASN A 82 11.46 16.90 13.98
CA ASN A 82 10.28 16.15 13.57
C ASN A 82 10.57 14.65 13.71
N SER A 83 9.84 14.00 14.62
CA SER A 83 9.86 12.56 14.85
C SER A 83 9.37 11.83 13.59
N VAL A 84 10.24 11.66 12.60
CA VAL A 84 9.92 10.92 11.38
C VAL A 84 9.76 9.46 11.77
N VAL A 85 8.51 9.00 11.79
CA VAL A 85 8.16 7.60 12.08
C VAL A 85 8.81 6.74 11.00
N PHE A 86 9.84 6.00 11.41
CA PHE A 86 10.51 5.07 10.54
C PHE A 86 9.64 3.81 10.40
N LEU A 87 8.98 3.65 9.26
CA LEU A 87 8.11 2.51 8.97
C LEU A 87 8.95 1.26 8.71
N GLY A 88 8.82 0.19 9.51
CA GLY A 88 9.53 -1.10 9.36
C GLY A 88 10.92 -1.18 10.04
N LYS A 89 11.76 -2.16 9.66
CA LYS A 89 13.13 -2.35 10.22
C LYS A 89 14.22 -1.66 9.39
N LYS A 90 15.22 -1.04 10.04
CA LYS A 90 16.30 -0.28 9.36
C LYS A 90 17.28 -1.13 8.57
N ASN A 91 17.50 -2.38 9.01
CA ASN A 91 18.50 -3.29 8.45
C ASN A 91 17.88 -4.44 7.63
N LYS A 92 16.65 -4.27 7.14
CA LYS A 92 15.95 -5.25 6.32
C LYS A 92 15.14 -4.52 5.24
N GLU A 93 14.99 -5.17 4.09
CA GLU A 93 14.03 -4.74 3.07
C GLU A 93 12.64 -4.53 3.69
N PHE A 94 11.92 -3.52 3.17
CA PHE A 94 10.59 -3.23 3.67
C PHE A 94 9.65 -4.38 3.35
N GLU A 95 8.98 -4.88 4.38
CA GLU A 95 7.92 -5.87 4.23
C GLU A 95 6.70 -5.35 4.99
N PHE A 96 5.51 -5.49 4.41
CA PHE A 96 4.29 -5.04 5.09
C PHE A 96 4.08 -5.74 6.44
N SER A 97 4.60 -6.95 6.60
CA SER A 97 4.58 -7.71 7.86
C SER A 97 5.43 -7.07 8.98
N ASP A 98 6.42 -6.24 8.63
CA ASP A 98 7.30 -5.58 9.59
C ASP A 98 6.70 -4.27 10.16
N LEU A 99 5.51 -3.86 9.70
CA LEU A 99 4.75 -2.73 10.24
C LEU A 99 4.14 -3.07 11.61
N LYS A 100 4.90 -2.82 12.68
CA LYS A 100 4.42 -3.04 14.06
C LYS A 100 3.23 -2.15 14.38
N GLY A 101 2.03 -2.74 14.47
CA GLY A 101 0.80 -2.06 14.88
C GLY A 101 -0.10 -1.58 13.74
N LEU A 102 0.29 -1.78 12.48
CA LEU A 102 -0.53 -1.46 11.31
C LEU A 102 -0.75 -2.73 10.50
N LYS A 103 -2.02 -3.15 10.38
CA LYS A 103 -2.39 -4.31 9.56
C LYS A 103 -2.68 -3.83 8.15
N VAL A 104 -1.86 -4.24 7.18
CA VAL A 104 -2.08 -3.96 5.76
C VAL A 104 -2.41 -5.27 5.05
N GLU A 105 -3.60 -5.34 4.48
CA GLU A 105 -4.07 -6.51 3.71
C GLU A 105 -4.27 -6.14 2.24
N PHE A 106 -4.08 -7.11 1.36
CA PHE A 106 -4.28 -6.97 -0.08
C PHE A 106 -5.42 -7.89 -0.47
N VAL A 107 -6.42 -7.34 -1.14
CA VAL A 107 -7.58 -8.10 -1.62
C VAL A 107 -7.73 -7.88 -3.10
N GLU A 108 -8.21 -8.92 -3.79
CA GLU A 108 -8.51 -8.87 -5.21
C GLU A 108 -9.98 -8.55 -5.39
N CYS A 109 -10.30 -7.63 -6.30
CA CYS A 109 -11.67 -7.26 -6.55
C CYS A 109 -11.90 -6.85 -8.01
N SER A 110 -13.14 -6.99 -8.48
CA SER A 110 -13.61 -6.42 -9.74
C SER A 110 -14.93 -5.73 -9.51
N CYS A 111 -14.98 -4.42 -9.76
CA CYS A 111 -16.25 -3.68 -9.67
C CYS A 111 -17.18 -3.95 -10.87
N LYS A 112 -16.67 -4.48 -11.99
CA LYS A 112 -17.43 -4.66 -13.23
C LYS A 112 -17.87 -6.11 -13.47
N GLY A 113 -17.15 -7.08 -12.93
CA GLY A 113 -17.36 -8.50 -13.22
C GLY A 113 -16.94 -8.87 -14.65
N LEU A 114 -16.91 -10.16 -14.95
CA LEU A 114 -16.87 -10.63 -16.35
C LEU A 114 -18.23 -10.34 -17.00
N GLU A 115 -18.26 -10.18 -18.32
CA GLU A 115 -19.47 -9.84 -19.08
C GLU A 115 -20.70 -10.63 -18.58
N ASP A 116 -21.75 -9.90 -18.14
CA ASP A 116 -23.01 -10.39 -17.55
C ASP A 116 -23.01 -10.90 -16.09
N SER A 117 -21.91 -10.76 -15.33
CA SER A 117 -21.88 -11.07 -13.89
C SER A 117 -21.71 -9.82 -13.00
N ASP A 118 -22.33 -9.84 -11.82
CA ASP A 118 -22.06 -8.85 -10.76
C ASP A 118 -20.56 -8.81 -10.41
N GLY A 119 -20.07 -7.62 -10.05
CA GLY A 119 -18.67 -7.44 -9.66
C GLY A 119 -18.25 -8.32 -8.48
N ASP A 120 -17.08 -8.94 -8.59
CA ASP A 120 -16.50 -9.73 -7.49
C ASP A 120 -15.85 -8.81 -6.45
N LEU A 121 -16.62 -8.50 -5.40
CA LEU A 121 -16.18 -7.70 -4.26
C LEU A 121 -16.16 -8.51 -2.96
N LYS A 122 -16.27 -9.83 -3.03
CA LYS A 122 -16.50 -10.69 -1.86
C LYS A 122 -15.39 -10.57 -0.82
N GLU A 123 -14.13 -10.65 -1.24
CA GLU A 123 -12.98 -10.52 -0.33
C GLU A 123 -12.92 -9.16 0.37
N LEU A 124 -13.35 -8.09 -0.31
CA LEU A 124 -13.39 -6.75 0.27
C LEU A 124 -14.49 -6.65 1.34
N TYR A 125 -15.68 -7.21 1.08
CA TYR A 125 -16.76 -7.24 2.08
C TYR A 125 -16.37 -8.08 3.30
N GLU A 126 -15.80 -9.27 3.09
CA GLU A 126 -15.30 -10.11 4.19
C GLU A 126 -14.22 -9.40 5.01
N TRP A 127 -13.38 -8.58 4.38
CA TRP A 127 -12.40 -7.78 5.09
C TRP A 127 -13.06 -6.67 5.91
N ILE A 128 -14.06 -5.99 5.36
CA ILE A 128 -14.84 -4.96 6.07
C ILE A 128 -15.54 -5.57 7.29
N GLU A 129 -16.14 -6.75 7.15
CA GLU A 129 -16.78 -7.45 8.27
C GLU A 129 -15.79 -7.88 9.37
N LYS A 130 -14.52 -8.13 9.02
CA LYS A 130 -13.48 -8.46 10.01
C LYS A 130 -13.03 -7.24 10.83
N ILE A 131 -13.26 -6.02 10.33
CA ILE A 131 -12.84 -4.78 10.99
C ILE A 131 -13.99 -4.01 11.65
N ALA A 132 -15.24 -4.30 11.28
CA ALA A 132 -16.46 -3.74 11.86
C ALA A 132 -16.83 -4.42 13.19
#